data_AF-A0A3N7EGJ4-F1
#
_entry.id   AF-A0A3N7EGJ4-F1
#
_cell.length_a   1.000
_cell.length_b   1.000
_cell.length_c   1.000
_cell.angle_alpha   90.00
_cell.angle_beta   90.00
_cell.angle_gamma   90.00
#
_symmetry.space_group_name_H-M   'P 1'
#
loop_
_entity.id
_entity.type
_entity.pdbx_description
1 polymer ?
#
loop_
_entity_poly.entity_id
_entity_poly.type
_entity_poly.pdbx_seq_one_letter_code
_entity_poly.pdbx_strand_id
1 'polypeptide(L)'
;MLTTVPNLTECFTQFVNARLQNFASSEQDVLESSNSSSREISPEKACSSYLLTCGRAWGISLTIRGTISEEILKPYFPSDSDTKDENLLYRSSLHGKGLNRFWSNIEGYLGPLLLLISATGDAQEDSTNIRKWTICALTHQGFENRDVFYGNSGTLYAICPVFHAFSPSGKERNFVYSHLHPTGRVYEPHPKPVGIAFGGTNGNERVYMDEDFAKATVRHHAIDKTYHHGPLFPNQGFLPVEALILEVEVWGLGGRKAREIQLSYKKREDLFTEQRRKVDLKTFASWEDSPEKMMMDIIADPNRVQREDR
;
A
#
# COMPACT_ATOMS: atom_id res chain seq x y z
N MET A 1 27.77 1.53 21.42
CA MET A 1 26.46 1.65 20.72
C MET A 1 26.56 1.16 19.25
N LEU A 2 27.13 -0.02 19.01
CA LEU A 2 27.20 -0.65 17.67
C LEU A 2 27.00 -2.17 17.72
N THR A 3 26.85 -2.72 18.93
CA THR A 3 26.84 -4.17 19.21
C THR A 3 25.44 -4.79 19.20
N THR A 4 24.39 -4.04 18.87
CA THR A 4 22.98 -4.48 18.95
C THR A 4 22.22 -4.33 17.64
N VAL A 5 22.90 -4.16 16.50
CA VAL A 5 22.24 -4.20 15.19
C VAL A 5 22.49 -5.57 14.57
N PRO A 6 21.46 -6.44 14.49
CA PRO A 6 21.65 -7.87 14.26
C PRO A 6 22.29 -8.21 12.92
N ASN A 7 22.09 -7.38 11.88
CA ASN A 7 22.47 -7.68 10.50
C ASN A 7 23.46 -6.67 9.90
N LEU A 8 24.18 -5.93 10.76
CA LEU A 8 25.03 -4.83 10.28
C LEU A 8 26.11 -5.29 9.30
N THR A 9 26.82 -6.40 9.57
CA THR A 9 27.94 -6.87 8.73
C THR A 9 27.49 -7.34 7.35
N GLU A 10 26.38 -8.09 7.29
CA GLU A 10 25.83 -8.61 6.04
C GLU A 10 25.22 -7.48 5.19
N CYS A 11 24.36 -6.65 5.79
CA CYS A 11 23.75 -5.54 5.08
C CYS A 11 24.78 -4.46 4.68
N PHE A 12 25.83 -4.22 5.48
CA PHE A 12 26.86 -3.22 5.15
C PHE A 12 27.65 -3.61 3.90
N THR A 13 28.08 -4.87 3.81
CA THR A 13 28.81 -5.38 2.63
C THR A 13 27.94 -5.26 1.38
N GLN A 14 26.67 -5.66 1.48
CA GLN A 14 25.71 -5.53 0.40
C GLN A 14 25.53 -4.05 -0.01
N PHE A 15 25.31 -3.13 0.93
CA PHE A 15 25.12 -1.71 0.65
C PHE A 15 26.33 -1.03 -0.01
N VAL A 16 27.53 -1.32 0.49
CA VAL A 16 28.77 -0.79 -0.12
C VAL A 16 28.90 -1.31 -1.54
N ASN A 17 28.63 -2.60 -1.79
CA ASN A 17 28.65 -3.17 -3.13
C ASN A 17 27.60 -2.53 -4.05
N ALA A 18 26.35 -2.34 -3.61
CA ALA A 18 25.34 -1.61 -4.39
C ALA A 18 25.79 -0.19 -4.70
N ARG A 19 26.35 0.53 -3.73
CA ARG A 19 26.82 1.90 -3.95
C ARG A 19 27.94 1.93 -4.98
N LEU A 20 28.96 1.08 -4.83
CA LEU A 20 30.06 0.97 -5.79
C LEU A 20 29.58 0.58 -7.19
N GLN A 21 28.63 -0.34 -7.31
CA GLN A 21 28.07 -0.76 -8.60
C GLN A 21 27.18 0.32 -9.24
N ASN A 22 26.41 1.07 -8.44
CA ASN A 22 25.65 2.23 -8.93
C ASN A 22 26.57 3.36 -9.41
N PHE A 23 27.74 3.52 -8.79
CA PHE A 23 28.77 4.44 -9.30
C PHE A 23 29.40 3.92 -10.61
N ALA A 24 29.75 2.64 -10.68
CA ALA A 24 30.33 2.04 -11.89
C ALA A 24 29.38 2.07 -13.10
N SER A 25 28.08 1.82 -12.89
CA SER A 25 27.05 1.95 -13.94
C SER A 25 26.83 3.40 -14.37
N SER A 26 26.96 4.37 -13.45
CA SER A 26 26.91 5.80 -13.81
C SER A 26 28.13 6.28 -14.60
N GLU A 27 29.32 5.68 -14.39
CA GLU A 27 30.51 5.98 -15.19
C GLU A 27 30.43 5.36 -16.60
N GLN A 28 29.79 4.20 -16.74
CA GLN A 28 29.55 3.56 -18.03
C GLN A 28 28.62 4.39 -18.93
N ASP A 29 27.55 4.98 -18.37
CA ASP A 29 26.63 5.88 -19.09
C ASP A 29 27.28 7.23 -19.47
N VAL A 30 28.34 7.64 -18.77
CA VAL A 30 29.09 8.87 -19.07
C VAL A 30 30.14 8.64 -20.17
N LEU A 31 30.62 7.40 -20.35
CA LEU A 31 31.66 7.08 -21.32
C LEU A 31 31.15 6.95 -22.77
N GLU A 32 29.84 6.82 -23.01
CA GLU A 32 29.26 6.83 -24.38
C GLU A 32 28.82 8.23 -24.87
N SER A 33 28.94 9.27 -24.04
CA SER A 33 28.58 10.64 -24.43
C SER A 33 29.71 11.62 -24.12
N SER A 34 30.83 11.48 -24.82
CA SER A 34 31.83 12.56 -24.92
C SER A 34 31.59 13.37 -26.19
N ASN A 35 30.96 14.54 -26.05
CA ASN A 35 31.57 15.83 -26.42
C ASN A 35 30.62 17.03 -26.26
N SER A 36 31.22 18.09 -25.70
CA SER A 36 30.80 19.51 -25.67
C SER A 36 29.94 20.04 -24.50
N SER A 37 30.66 20.75 -23.63
CA SER A 37 30.35 21.99 -22.91
C SER A 37 29.15 22.09 -21.97
N SER A 38 29.48 22.39 -20.70
CA SER A 38 28.86 23.40 -19.84
C SER A 38 27.45 23.82 -20.26
N ARG A 39 26.46 23.14 -19.69
CA ARG A 39 25.10 23.68 -19.65
C ARG A 39 24.43 23.25 -18.36
N GLU A 40 24.05 24.29 -17.62
CA GLU A 40 23.06 24.38 -16.55
C GLU A 40 22.30 23.09 -16.26
N ILE A 41 22.33 22.68 -14.99
CA ILE A 41 21.48 21.63 -14.44
C ILE A 41 20.02 22.09 -14.61
N SER A 42 19.40 21.68 -15.71
CA SER A 42 18.00 21.92 -16.01
C SER A 42 17.10 21.15 -15.02
N PRO A 43 16.02 21.74 -14.51
CA PRO A 43 15.16 21.17 -13.47
C PRO A 43 14.15 20.15 -14.01
N GLU A 44 14.54 19.31 -14.98
CA GLU A 44 13.62 18.44 -15.75
C GLU A 44 13.76 16.93 -15.48
N LYS A 45 14.58 16.51 -14.49
CA LYS A 45 14.63 15.11 -14.00
C LYS A 45 13.95 14.92 -12.62
N ALA A 46 12.97 15.76 -12.30
CA ALA A 46 12.39 15.88 -10.96
C ALA A 46 11.11 15.04 -10.70
N CYS A 47 10.79 14.04 -11.52
CA CYS A 47 9.51 13.31 -11.40
C CYS A 47 9.64 11.79 -11.56
N SER A 48 10.35 11.08 -10.68
CA SER A 48 10.25 9.61 -10.57
C SER A 48 10.94 8.97 -9.33
N SER A 49 11.08 9.67 -8.19
CA SER A 49 11.71 9.05 -7.01
C SER A 49 10.70 8.21 -6.22
N TYR A 50 10.94 6.92 -6.05
CA TYR A 50 10.21 6.08 -5.09
C TYR A 50 10.38 6.61 -3.65
N LEU A 51 9.35 6.46 -2.81
CA LEU A 51 9.46 6.73 -1.36
C LEU A 51 10.43 5.76 -0.72
N LEU A 52 10.42 4.50 -1.14
CA LEU A 52 11.47 3.57 -0.77
C LEU A 52 12.70 3.91 -1.63
N THR A 53 13.75 4.42 -1.00
CA THR A 53 15.06 4.62 -1.66
C THR A 53 16.03 3.56 -1.16
N CYS A 54 17.12 3.30 -1.90
CA CYS A 54 18.15 2.34 -1.48
C CYS A 54 18.61 2.56 -0.02
N GLY A 55 18.82 3.81 0.39
CA GLY A 55 19.20 4.13 1.78
C GLY A 55 18.11 3.82 2.81
N ARG A 56 16.83 4.05 2.48
CA ARG A 56 15.69 3.73 3.35
C ARG A 56 15.46 2.22 3.45
N ALA A 57 15.54 1.51 2.31
CA ALA A 57 15.48 0.06 2.26
C ALA A 57 16.58 -0.58 3.11
N TRP A 58 17.80 -0.05 3.03
CA TRP A 58 18.92 -0.49 3.87
C TRP A 58 18.70 -0.22 5.36
N GLY A 59 18.23 0.97 5.72
CA GLY A 59 17.89 1.27 7.12
C GLY A 59 16.87 0.29 7.69
N ILE A 60 15.82 -0.01 6.92
CA ILE A 60 14.79 -0.98 7.30
C ILE A 60 15.37 -2.40 7.39
N SER A 61 16.19 -2.82 6.43
CA SER A 61 16.76 -4.17 6.39
C SER A 61 17.65 -4.48 7.60
N LEU A 62 18.31 -3.46 8.18
CA LEU A 62 19.10 -3.62 9.41
C LEU A 62 18.29 -4.05 10.64
N THR A 63 16.97 -3.77 10.62
CA THR A 63 16.07 -4.05 11.74
C THR A 63 15.32 -5.38 11.61
N ILE A 64 15.38 -6.00 10.43
CA ILE A 64 14.66 -7.23 10.09
C ILE A 64 15.68 -8.34 9.87
N ARG A 65 15.33 -9.59 10.17
CA ARG A 65 16.16 -10.77 9.84
C ARG A 65 15.52 -11.65 8.78
N GLY A 66 16.34 -12.34 7.99
CA GLY A 66 15.92 -13.41 7.09
C GLY A 66 15.55 -12.94 5.67
N THR A 67 14.65 -13.67 5.02
CA THR A 67 14.32 -13.49 3.60
C THR A 67 13.70 -12.12 3.28
N ILE A 68 13.06 -11.47 4.24
CA ILE A 68 12.44 -10.14 4.07
C ILE A 68 13.50 -9.07 3.80
N SER A 69 14.68 -9.15 4.44
CA SER A 69 15.78 -8.19 4.21
C SER A 69 16.43 -8.38 2.83
N GLU A 70 16.41 -9.59 2.28
CA GLU A 70 16.89 -9.82 0.91
C GLU A 70 15.89 -9.25 -0.10
N GLU A 71 14.59 -9.52 0.07
CA GLU A 71 13.54 -9.06 -0.85
C GLU A 71 13.39 -7.53 -0.87
N ILE A 72 13.61 -6.82 0.25
CA ILE A 72 13.55 -5.34 0.29
C ILE A 72 14.73 -4.70 -0.43
N LEU A 73 15.90 -5.36 -0.44
CA LEU A 73 17.11 -4.83 -1.06
C LEU A 73 17.27 -5.27 -2.52
N LYS A 74 16.66 -6.39 -2.91
CA LYS A 74 16.70 -6.96 -4.25
C LYS A 74 16.46 -5.95 -5.39
N PRO A 75 15.50 -5.00 -5.32
CA PRO A 75 15.31 -4.01 -6.38
C PRO A 75 16.50 -3.08 -6.62
N TYR A 76 17.40 -2.94 -5.63
CA TYR A 76 18.55 -2.03 -5.66
C TYR A 76 19.88 -2.73 -5.95
N PHE A 77 19.87 -4.06 -6.04
CA PHE A 77 21.03 -4.85 -6.46
C PHE A 77 20.83 -5.33 -7.90
N PRO A 78 21.86 -5.24 -8.75
CA PRO A 78 21.78 -5.78 -10.11
C PRO A 78 21.69 -7.31 -10.04
N SER A 79 20.54 -7.84 -10.42
CA SER A 79 20.39 -9.23 -10.86
C SER A 79 19.97 -9.21 -12.33
N ASP A 80 20.45 -10.14 -13.15
CA ASP A 80 20.27 -10.25 -14.61
C ASP A 80 18.81 -10.28 -15.13
N SER A 81 17.81 -10.11 -14.28
CA SER A 81 16.41 -9.98 -14.67
C SER A 81 15.97 -8.53 -14.68
N ASP A 82 15.51 -8.07 -15.84
CA ASP A 82 15.05 -6.73 -16.22
C ASP A 82 13.80 -6.22 -15.48
N THR A 83 13.53 -6.72 -14.27
CA THR A 83 12.26 -6.53 -13.56
C THR A 83 12.44 -5.76 -12.25
N LYS A 84 12.88 -4.50 -12.35
CA LYS A 84 13.08 -3.58 -11.20
C LYS A 84 11.79 -3.29 -10.39
N ASP A 85 10.61 -3.58 -10.93
CA ASP A 85 9.32 -3.22 -10.33
C ASP A 85 8.43 -4.41 -9.91
N GLU A 86 8.94 -5.64 -9.93
CA GLU A 86 8.14 -6.83 -9.59
C GLU A 86 7.50 -6.77 -8.19
N ASN A 87 8.19 -6.11 -7.24
CA ASN A 87 7.82 -6.03 -5.84
C ASN A 87 6.89 -4.85 -5.53
N LEU A 88 6.72 -3.86 -6.42
CA LEU A 88 5.79 -2.76 -6.19
C LEU A 88 4.36 -3.23 -6.43
N LEU A 89 3.52 -3.17 -5.40
CA LEU A 89 2.12 -3.58 -5.48
C LEU A 89 1.19 -2.39 -5.70
N TYR A 90 1.44 -1.28 -5.00
CA TYR A 90 0.60 -0.10 -5.09
C TYR A 90 1.42 1.18 -4.95
N ARG A 91 1.11 2.18 -5.77
CA ARG A 91 1.61 3.54 -5.66
C ARG A 91 0.48 4.51 -5.95
N SER A 92 0.19 5.39 -5.00
CA SER A 92 -0.95 6.33 -5.11
C SER A 92 -0.87 7.28 -6.31
N SER A 93 0.34 7.68 -6.73
CA SER A 93 0.56 8.53 -7.91
C SER A 93 0.37 7.78 -9.24
N LEU A 94 0.58 6.46 -9.26
CA LEU A 94 0.43 5.62 -10.45
C LEU A 94 -0.99 5.06 -10.58
N HIS A 95 -1.54 4.52 -9.49
CA HIS A 95 -2.81 3.80 -9.49
C HIS A 95 -4.01 4.67 -9.07
N GLY A 96 -3.74 5.87 -8.55
CA GLY A 96 -4.73 6.77 -7.96
C GLY A 96 -4.91 6.58 -6.45
N LYS A 97 -5.33 7.65 -5.77
CA LYS A 97 -5.61 7.67 -4.33
C LYS A 97 -6.96 7.02 -4.00
N GLY A 98 -7.05 6.47 -2.79
CA GLY A 98 -8.29 5.92 -2.23
C GLY A 98 -8.24 4.41 -2.01
N LEU A 99 -9.01 3.97 -1.03
CA LEU A 99 -9.01 2.63 -0.48
C LEU A 99 -9.50 1.58 -1.47
N ASN A 100 -10.48 1.92 -2.31
CA ASN A 100 -10.94 1.03 -3.38
C ASN A 100 -9.81 0.68 -4.38
N ARG A 101 -9.01 1.67 -4.77
CA ARG A 101 -7.87 1.50 -5.69
C ARG A 101 -6.71 0.78 -5.00
N PHE A 102 -6.54 1.00 -3.70
CA PHE A 102 -5.59 0.24 -2.89
C PHE A 102 -5.95 -1.26 -2.90
N TRP A 103 -7.20 -1.61 -2.60
CA TRP A 103 -7.65 -3.00 -2.53
C TRP A 103 -7.54 -3.72 -3.87
N SER A 104 -7.98 -3.10 -4.98
CA SER A 104 -7.86 -3.72 -6.32
C SER A 104 -6.41 -4.08 -6.70
N ASN A 105 -5.43 -3.40 -6.10
CA ASN A 105 -4.02 -3.64 -6.35
C ASN A 105 -3.39 -4.67 -5.39
N ILE A 106 -3.82 -4.72 -4.14
CA ILE A 106 -3.16 -5.49 -3.07
C ILE A 106 -3.87 -6.81 -2.76
N GLU A 107 -5.16 -6.90 -3.06
CA GLU A 107 -5.96 -8.08 -2.80
C GLU A 107 -5.34 -9.36 -3.38
N GLY A 108 -5.44 -10.46 -2.63
CA GLY A 108 -4.86 -11.74 -2.97
C GLY A 108 -3.35 -11.88 -2.67
N TYR A 109 -2.66 -10.84 -2.22
CA TYR A 109 -1.24 -10.97 -1.84
C TYR A 109 -1.08 -11.60 -0.47
N LEU A 110 -0.55 -12.83 -0.42
CA LEU A 110 -0.37 -13.62 0.79
C LEU A 110 1.10 -13.63 1.23
N GLY A 111 1.60 -12.49 1.70
CA GLY A 111 2.99 -12.38 2.18
C GLY A 111 3.25 -11.09 2.95
N PRO A 112 4.47 -10.89 3.48
CA PRO A 112 4.86 -9.66 4.15
C PRO A 112 4.76 -8.44 3.23
N LEU A 113 4.26 -7.33 3.76
CA LEU A 113 4.05 -6.08 3.03
C LEU A 113 4.72 -4.92 3.76
N LEU A 114 5.22 -3.97 2.98
CA LEU A 114 5.80 -2.73 3.47
C LEU A 114 4.99 -1.56 2.91
N LEU A 115 4.23 -0.89 3.78
CA LEU A 115 3.48 0.31 3.45
C LEU A 115 4.29 1.54 3.84
N LEU A 116 4.54 2.45 2.92
CA LEU A 116 5.16 3.74 3.16
C LEU A 116 4.12 4.84 2.97
N ILE A 117 4.09 5.78 3.92
CA ILE A 117 3.19 6.93 3.91
C ILE A 117 4.07 8.18 4.00
N SER A 118 4.03 9.00 2.97
CA SER A 118 4.59 10.35 3.02
C SER A 118 3.47 11.34 3.20
N ALA A 119 3.59 12.19 4.20
CA ALA A 119 2.61 13.24 4.47
C ALA A 119 3.31 14.54 4.87
N THR A 120 2.55 15.62 4.84
CA THR A 120 2.96 16.90 5.40
C THR A 120 2.03 17.27 6.54
N GLY A 121 2.61 17.55 7.70
CA GLY A 121 1.86 18.12 8.81
C GLY A 121 1.54 19.59 8.50
N ASP A 122 0.35 20.03 8.89
CA ASP A 122 0.00 21.44 8.85
C ASP A 122 0.69 22.12 10.04
N ALA A 123 1.80 22.82 9.77
CA ALA A 123 2.53 23.53 10.79
C ALA A 123 1.95 24.95 10.87
N GLN A 124 1.31 25.23 12.01
CA GLN A 124 0.99 26.56 12.50
C GLN A 124 2.09 27.60 12.15
N GLU A 125 1.67 28.58 11.36
CA GLU A 125 2.19 29.88 10.90
C GLU A 125 3.70 30.27 10.88
N ASP A 126 4.65 29.65 11.57
CA ASP A 126 5.96 30.30 11.82
C ASP A 126 7.22 29.58 11.30
N SER A 127 7.11 28.64 10.37
CA SER A 127 8.33 28.16 9.68
C SER A 127 8.10 27.85 8.20
N THR A 128 8.84 28.55 7.34
CA THR A 128 8.90 28.47 5.87
C THR A 128 9.30 27.09 5.30
N ASN A 129 9.41 26.06 6.14
CA ASN A 129 9.73 24.69 5.71
C ASN A 129 8.53 23.78 5.98
N ILE A 130 7.83 23.41 4.89
CA ILE A 130 6.84 22.32 4.87
C ILE A 130 7.49 21.08 5.49
N ARG A 131 7.04 20.68 6.69
CA ARG A 131 7.60 19.53 7.41
C ARG A 131 7.05 18.23 6.84
N LYS A 132 7.59 17.85 5.68
CA LYS A 132 7.37 16.53 5.08
C LYS A 132 7.99 15.46 5.97
N TRP A 133 7.20 14.46 6.32
CA TRP A 133 7.67 13.27 7.01
C TRP A 133 7.27 12.01 6.25
N THR A 134 7.98 10.93 6.53
CA THR A 134 7.69 9.61 5.97
C THR A 134 7.71 8.60 7.10
N ILE A 135 6.61 7.89 7.25
CA ILE A 135 6.47 6.75 8.15
C ILE A 135 6.29 5.48 7.33
N CYS A 136 6.54 4.34 7.94
CA CYS A 136 6.39 3.06 7.27
C CYS A 136 5.87 2.01 8.25
N ALA A 137 5.00 1.12 7.78
CA ALA A 137 4.53 -0.04 8.51
C ALA A 137 4.94 -1.31 7.74
N LEU A 138 5.68 -2.19 8.41
CA LEU A 138 5.97 -3.53 7.95
C LEU A 138 4.97 -4.51 8.58
N THR A 139 4.25 -5.25 7.75
CA THR A 139 3.35 -6.33 8.16
C THR A 139 3.95 -7.65 7.71
N HIS A 140 3.84 -8.70 8.54
CA HIS A 140 4.34 -10.04 8.15
C HIS A 140 3.27 -10.89 7.45
N GLN A 141 2.15 -10.28 7.08
CA GLN A 141 1.05 -10.90 6.35
C GLN A 141 0.39 -9.87 5.42
N GLY A 142 -0.40 -10.39 4.47
CA GLY A 142 -1.19 -9.57 3.55
C GLY A 142 -2.26 -8.73 4.26
N PHE A 143 -2.74 -7.70 3.58
CA PHE A 143 -3.91 -6.96 4.06
C PHE A 143 -5.18 -7.81 3.90
N GLU A 144 -6.07 -7.71 4.88
CA GLU A 144 -7.35 -8.40 4.90
C GLU A 144 -8.46 -7.38 5.20
N ASN A 145 -9.56 -7.43 4.46
CA ASN A 145 -10.69 -6.55 4.72
C ASN A 145 -11.42 -7.05 5.98
N ARG A 146 -11.09 -6.44 7.13
CA ARG A 146 -11.65 -6.77 8.45
C ARG A 146 -12.01 -5.50 9.19
N ASP A 147 -13.12 -5.57 9.90
CA ASP A 147 -13.63 -4.52 10.77
C ASP A 147 -13.07 -4.57 12.20
N VAL A 148 -12.07 -5.42 12.42
CA VAL A 148 -11.33 -5.60 13.67
C VAL A 148 -9.83 -5.66 13.39
N PHE A 149 -9.02 -5.30 14.39
CA PHE A 149 -7.57 -5.44 14.28
C PHE A 149 -7.14 -6.89 14.10
N TYR A 150 -6.11 -7.08 13.29
CA TYR A 150 -5.52 -8.37 12.98
C TYR A 150 -4.00 -8.24 12.80
N GLY A 151 -3.34 -9.38 12.59
CA GLY A 151 -1.90 -9.47 12.42
C GLY A 151 -1.24 -10.24 13.55
N ASN A 152 -0.18 -10.99 13.22
CA ASN A 152 0.61 -11.69 14.23
C ASN A 152 1.82 -10.88 14.68
N SER A 153 2.41 -10.10 13.78
CA SER A 153 3.56 -9.24 14.02
C SER A 153 3.64 -8.14 12.97
N GLY A 154 4.24 -7.01 13.35
CA GLY A 154 4.61 -5.94 12.44
C GLY A 154 5.54 -4.96 13.13
N THR A 155 6.17 -4.08 12.38
CA THR A 155 7.06 -3.04 12.92
C THR A 155 6.67 -1.71 12.31
N LEU A 156 6.53 -0.69 13.15
CA LEU A 156 6.26 0.66 12.72
C LEU A 156 7.58 1.43 12.65
N TYR A 157 7.76 2.30 11.66
CA TYR A 157 8.99 3.03 11.44
C TYR A 157 8.71 4.52 11.24
N ALA A 158 9.52 5.34 11.88
CA ALA A 158 9.80 6.69 11.40
C ALA A 158 10.96 6.57 10.41
N ILE A 159 10.79 7.03 9.17
CA ILE A 159 11.83 6.90 8.13
C ILE A 159 12.51 8.24 7.87
N CYS A 160 11.73 9.32 7.82
CA CYS A 160 12.20 10.65 7.49
C CYS A 160 11.40 11.67 8.32
N PRO A 161 12.07 12.66 8.95
CA PRO A 161 13.49 12.99 8.86
C PRO A 161 14.43 12.19 9.78
N VAL A 162 13.91 11.50 10.79
CA VAL A 162 14.72 10.66 11.70
C VAL A 162 14.31 9.20 11.53
N PHE A 163 15.29 8.33 11.33
CA PHE A 163 15.05 6.90 11.24
C PHE A 163 14.91 6.28 12.64
N HIS A 164 13.78 5.63 12.91
CA HIS A 164 13.54 4.89 14.15
C HIS A 164 12.60 3.71 13.91
N ALA A 165 12.88 2.58 14.54
CA ALA A 165 12.07 1.37 14.43
C ALA A 165 11.36 1.07 15.76
N PHE A 166 10.04 0.98 15.71
CA PHE A 166 9.16 0.68 16.82
C PHE A 166 8.68 -0.76 16.72
N SER A 167 9.42 -1.67 17.36
CA SER A 167 9.06 -3.09 17.44
C SER A 167 7.76 -3.29 18.25
N PRO A 168 7.09 -4.45 18.13
CA PRO A 168 5.99 -4.83 19.01
C PRO A 168 6.39 -4.80 20.48
N SER A 169 5.55 -4.24 21.35
CA SER A 169 5.77 -4.24 22.81
C SER A 169 5.41 -5.58 23.46
N GLY A 170 4.55 -6.37 22.80
CA GLY A 170 4.00 -7.63 23.32
C GLY A 170 2.77 -7.47 24.23
N LYS A 171 2.32 -6.24 24.53
CA LYS A 171 1.15 -5.98 25.40
C LYS A 171 -0.18 -6.14 24.67
N GLU A 172 -0.26 -5.60 23.44
CA GLU A 172 -1.44 -5.69 22.57
C GLU A 172 -1.03 -6.23 21.19
N ARG A 173 -1.99 -6.82 20.47
CA ARG A 173 -1.77 -7.44 19.15
C ARG A 173 -2.48 -6.68 18.03
N ASN A 174 -2.75 -5.39 18.24
CA ASN A 174 -3.51 -4.54 17.33
C ASN A 174 -2.59 -3.97 16.24
N PHE A 175 -2.02 -4.86 15.41
CA PHE A 175 -1.01 -4.46 14.43
C PHE A 175 -1.60 -3.71 13.25
N VAL A 176 -2.64 -4.28 12.65
CA VAL A 176 -3.24 -3.73 11.42
C VAL A 176 -4.75 -3.72 11.56
N TYR A 177 -5.35 -2.61 11.17
CA TYR A 177 -6.77 -2.47 10.92
C TYR A 177 -6.93 -2.09 9.45
N SER A 178 -7.80 -2.77 8.71
CA SER A 178 -8.13 -2.33 7.36
C SER A 178 -9.53 -2.76 6.98
N HIS A 179 -10.43 -1.79 6.91
CA HIS A 179 -11.84 -2.02 6.67
C HIS A 179 -12.28 -1.21 5.45
N LEU A 180 -12.83 -1.89 4.45
CA LEU A 180 -13.54 -1.30 3.34
C LEU A 180 -15.04 -1.40 3.59
N HIS A 181 -15.80 -0.39 3.14
CA HIS A 181 -17.26 -0.35 3.16
C HIS A 181 -17.89 -1.73 2.88
N PRO A 182 -18.83 -2.20 3.73
CA PRO A 182 -19.52 -3.46 3.47
C PRO A 182 -20.28 -3.38 2.14
N THR A 183 -20.14 -4.41 1.31
CA THR A 183 -20.72 -4.49 -0.03
C THR A 183 -22.25 -4.68 -0.04
N GLY A 184 -22.88 -4.77 1.14
CA GLY A 184 -24.32 -4.81 1.33
C GLY A 184 -24.80 -3.60 2.14
N ARG A 185 -25.80 -2.88 1.63
CA ARG A 185 -26.47 -1.76 2.32
C ARG A 185 -27.32 -2.26 3.50
N VAL A 186 -26.70 -2.90 4.49
CA VAL A 186 -27.34 -3.07 5.80
C VAL A 186 -27.09 -1.78 6.55
N TYR A 187 -28.17 -1.06 6.88
CA TYR A 187 -28.06 0.16 7.67
C TYR A 187 -27.50 -0.19 9.05
N GLU A 188 -26.26 0.22 9.32
CA GLU A 188 -25.68 0.17 10.64
C GLU A 188 -25.80 1.56 11.29
N PRO A 189 -26.45 1.67 12.48
CA PRO A 189 -26.60 2.95 13.18
C PRO A 189 -25.27 3.62 13.55
N HIS A 190 -24.21 2.82 13.67
CA HIS A 190 -22.85 3.27 14.00
C HIS A 190 -21.87 2.63 13.01
N PRO A 191 -21.69 3.21 11.81
CA PRO A 191 -20.79 2.64 10.82
C PRO A 191 -19.37 2.61 11.36
N LYS A 192 -18.70 1.48 11.16
CA LYS A 192 -17.30 1.30 11.56
C LYS A 192 -16.38 2.16 10.69
N PRO A 193 -15.24 2.65 11.22
CA PRO A 193 -14.38 3.55 10.48
C PRO A 193 -13.80 2.86 9.24
N VAL A 194 -13.98 3.45 8.08
CA VAL A 194 -13.42 2.92 6.82
C VAL A 194 -12.03 3.51 6.64
N GLY A 195 -11.03 2.67 6.38
CA GLY A 195 -9.64 3.13 6.30
C GLY A 195 -8.64 2.06 6.67
N ILE A 196 -7.38 2.49 6.85
CA ILE A 196 -6.26 1.64 7.24
C ILE A 196 -5.60 2.23 8.47
N ALA A 197 -5.35 1.41 9.48
CA ALA A 197 -4.70 1.84 10.70
C ALA A 197 -3.64 0.86 11.19
N PHE A 198 -2.72 1.38 11.99
CA PHE A 198 -1.67 0.62 12.66
C PHE A 198 -1.62 1.02 14.12
N GLY A 199 -1.54 0.04 15.03
CA GLY A 199 -1.35 0.26 16.46
C GLY A 199 -2.54 0.94 17.16
N GLY A 200 -2.54 0.89 18.49
CA GLY A 200 -3.61 1.44 19.31
C GLY A 200 -4.89 0.59 19.34
N THR A 201 -6.03 1.25 19.45
CA THR A 201 -7.36 0.64 19.54
C THR A 201 -8.34 1.38 18.63
N ASN A 202 -9.49 0.79 18.29
CA ASN A 202 -10.47 1.45 17.41
C ASN A 202 -10.85 2.84 17.94
N GLY A 203 -10.71 3.87 17.09
CA GLY A 203 -10.89 5.30 17.39
C GLY A 203 -9.66 6.00 17.99
N ASN A 204 -8.68 5.24 18.47
CA ASN A 204 -7.45 5.72 19.09
C ASN A 204 -6.22 5.02 18.48
N GLU A 205 -6.19 4.99 17.15
CA GLU A 205 -5.14 4.32 16.39
C GLU A 205 -3.86 5.16 16.38
N ARG A 206 -2.71 4.49 16.38
CA ARG A 206 -1.42 5.17 16.40
C ARG A 206 -1.18 5.94 15.09
N VAL A 207 -1.52 5.30 13.99
CA VAL A 207 -1.54 5.84 12.64
C VAL A 207 -2.85 5.40 12.00
N TYR A 208 -3.59 6.33 11.41
CA TYR A 208 -4.82 6.05 10.68
C TYR A 208 -4.82 6.82 9.36
N MET A 209 -5.19 6.16 8.26
CA MET A 209 -5.43 6.75 6.95
C MET A 209 -6.92 6.64 6.63
N ASP A 210 -7.47 7.74 6.13
CA ASP A 210 -8.86 7.82 5.67
C ASP A 210 -9.12 6.98 4.41
N GLU A 211 -10.39 6.87 4.03
CA GLU A 211 -10.81 6.13 2.83
C GLU A 211 -10.21 6.73 1.54
N ASP A 212 -10.08 8.05 1.46
CA ASP A 212 -9.65 8.73 0.23
C ASP A 212 -8.12 8.82 0.08
N PHE A 213 -7.35 8.39 1.09
CA PHE A 213 -5.91 8.65 1.22
C PHE A 213 -5.59 10.15 1.04
N ALA A 214 -6.46 11.00 1.57
CA ALA A 214 -6.28 12.45 1.61
C ALA A 214 -5.57 12.86 2.90
N LYS A 215 -5.99 12.27 4.03
CA LYS A 215 -5.47 12.59 5.35
C LYS A 215 -4.96 11.36 6.09
N ALA A 216 -3.86 11.56 6.81
CA ALA A 216 -3.37 10.64 7.83
C ALA A 216 -3.49 11.30 9.21
N THR A 217 -4.06 10.59 10.18
CA THR A 217 -4.06 10.99 11.58
C THR A 217 -2.96 10.21 12.29
N VAL A 218 -2.07 10.92 12.97
CA VAL A 218 -1.00 10.32 13.76
C VAL A 218 -1.13 10.78 15.21
N ARG A 219 -1.28 9.82 16.12
CA ARG A 219 -1.55 10.11 17.54
C ARG A 219 -0.36 9.78 18.42
N HIS A 220 -0.29 10.36 19.62
CA HIS A 220 0.83 10.18 20.55
C HIS A 220 0.98 8.72 21.04
N HIS A 221 2.20 8.28 21.37
CA HIS A 221 2.49 6.86 21.65
C HIS A 221 1.85 6.33 22.94
N ALA A 222 1.38 7.22 23.82
CA ALA A 222 0.76 6.84 25.07
C ALA A 222 -0.56 6.08 24.89
N ILE A 223 -1.26 6.29 23.77
CA ILE A 223 -2.52 5.57 23.49
C ILE A 223 -2.26 4.20 22.86
N ASP A 224 -1.05 3.95 22.39
CA ASP A 224 -0.66 2.75 21.68
C ASP A 224 0.13 1.83 22.59
N LYS A 225 -0.42 0.65 22.86
CA LYS A 225 0.30 -0.41 23.58
C LYS A 225 0.80 -1.51 22.64
N THR A 226 0.55 -1.43 21.34
CA THR A 226 1.02 -2.42 20.37
C THR A 226 2.50 -2.23 20.06
N TYR A 227 2.94 -0.99 19.80
CA TYR A 227 4.35 -0.68 19.49
C TYR A 227 5.08 -0.02 20.66
N HIS A 228 6.41 0.02 20.59
CA HIS A 228 7.23 0.76 21.55
C HIS A 228 7.00 2.27 21.49
N HIS A 229 7.31 2.93 22.61
CA HIS A 229 7.10 4.36 22.79
C HIS A 229 8.06 5.21 21.95
N GLY A 230 7.61 6.41 21.57
CA GLY A 230 8.42 7.45 20.93
C GLY A 230 7.64 8.26 19.89
N PRO A 231 8.22 9.31 19.30
CA PRO A 231 7.55 10.12 18.27
C PRO A 231 7.75 9.54 16.86
N LEU A 232 6.73 9.59 16.01
CA LEU A 232 6.82 9.13 14.61
C LEU A 232 7.42 10.19 13.66
N PHE A 233 7.34 11.45 14.05
CA PHE A 233 7.97 12.57 13.37
C PHE A 233 8.34 13.65 14.41
N PRO A 234 9.29 14.56 14.09
CA PRO A 234 9.70 15.59 15.02
C PRO A 234 8.55 16.50 15.43
N ASN A 235 8.53 16.90 16.70
CA ASN A 235 7.55 17.83 17.26
C ASN A 235 6.09 17.36 17.14
N GLN A 236 5.85 16.04 17.15
CA GLN A 236 4.50 15.46 17.12
C GLN A 236 3.58 15.94 18.26
N GLY A 237 4.13 16.29 19.43
CA GLY A 237 3.33 16.70 20.59
C GLY A 237 2.42 15.59 21.13
N PHE A 238 1.50 15.95 22.03
CA PHE A 238 0.57 15.01 22.66
C PHE A 238 -0.78 14.88 21.94
N LEU A 239 -1.16 15.89 21.15
CA LEU A 239 -2.42 15.92 20.43
C LEU A 239 -2.34 15.09 19.14
N PRO A 240 -3.48 14.55 18.66
CA PRO A 240 -3.57 13.99 17.32
C PRO A 240 -3.17 15.03 16.28
N VAL A 241 -2.31 14.65 15.35
CA VAL A 241 -1.92 15.49 14.22
C VAL A 241 -2.54 14.93 12.95
N GLU A 242 -3.38 15.72 12.30
CA GLU A 242 -3.84 15.47 10.94
C GLU A 242 -2.80 15.98 9.95
N ALA A 243 -2.48 15.17 8.95
CA ALA A 243 -1.51 15.49 7.92
C ALA A 243 -2.05 15.13 6.54
N LEU A 244 -1.73 15.95 5.54
CA LEU A 244 -2.12 15.69 4.17
C LEU A 244 -1.18 14.64 3.57
N ILE A 245 -1.75 13.54 3.10
CA ILE A 245 -1.00 12.46 2.46
C ILE A 245 -0.54 12.93 1.08
N LEU A 246 0.77 12.95 0.88
CA LEU A 246 1.40 13.28 -0.40
C LEU A 246 1.45 12.03 -1.28
N GLU A 247 1.96 10.93 -0.74
CA GLU A 247 2.17 9.69 -1.48
C GLU A 247 2.11 8.48 -0.55
N VAL A 248 1.52 7.39 -1.07
CA VAL A 248 1.46 6.07 -0.46
C VAL A 248 2.08 5.05 -1.41
N GLU A 249 2.96 4.21 -0.88
CA GLU A 249 3.58 3.08 -1.60
C GLU A 249 3.42 1.79 -0.82
N VAL A 250 3.20 0.68 -1.52
CA VAL A 250 3.16 -0.67 -0.95
C VAL A 250 4.07 -1.58 -1.73
N TRP A 251 5.00 -2.20 -1.01
CA TRP A 251 5.96 -3.16 -1.54
C TRP A 251 5.68 -4.55 -0.97
N GLY A 252 5.65 -5.56 -1.84
CA GLY A 252 5.52 -6.96 -1.49
C GLY A 252 6.87 -7.61 -1.22
N LEU A 253 7.04 -8.19 -0.04
CA LEU A 253 8.29 -8.80 0.44
C LEU A 253 8.17 -10.33 0.64
N GLY A 254 7.13 -10.96 0.09
CA GLY A 254 6.90 -12.40 0.08
C GLY A 254 7.54 -13.15 -1.10
N GLY A 255 8.29 -12.46 -1.95
CA GLY A 255 8.99 -13.03 -3.11
C GLY A 255 8.07 -13.52 -4.23
N ARG A 256 8.67 -14.26 -5.18
CA ARG A 256 7.99 -14.72 -6.42
C ARG A 256 6.75 -15.58 -6.17
N LYS A 257 6.81 -16.48 -5.19
CA LYS A 257 5.67 -17.38 -4.86
C LYS A 257 4.42 -16.59 -4.45
N ALA A 258 4.57 -15.59 -3.57
CA ALA A 258 3.46 -14.75 -3.14
C ALA A 258 2.89 -13.94 -4.31
N ARG A 259 3.76 -13.48 -5.23
CA ARG A 259 3.37 -12.76 -6.43
C ARG A 259 2.61 -13.64 -7.44
N GLU A 260 3.07 -14.86 -7.69
CA GLU A 260 2.39 -15.83 -8.55
C GLU A 260 1.00 -16.18 -8.02
N ILE A 261 0.88 -16.40 -6.70
CA ILE A 261 -0.41 -16.63 -6.03
C ILE A 261 -1.33 -15.43 -6.26
N GLN A 262 -0.85 -14.21 -6.02
CA GLN A 262 -1.63 -13.00 -6.25
C GLN A 262 -2.08 -12.86 -7.71
N LEU A 263 -1.20 -13.12 -8.68
CA LEU A 263 -1.53 -13.05 -10.10
C LEU A 263 -2.59 -14.08 -10.48
N SER A 264 -2.49 -15.31 -9.94
CA SER A 264 -3.50 -16.35 -10.15
C SER A 264 -4.85 -15.96 -9.56
N TYR A 265 -4.84 -15.30 -8.39
CA TYR A 265 -6.04 -14.77 -7.74
C TYR A 265 -6.70 -13.70 -8.60
N LYS A 266 -5.94 -12.68 -9.04
CA LYS A 266 -6.46 -11.60 -9.88
C LYS A 266 -7.02 -12.11 -11.21
N LYS A 267 -6.31 -13.01 -11.89
CA LYS A 267 -6.82 -13.65 -13.12
C LYS A 267 -8.16 -14.35 -12.90
N ARG A 268 -8.35 -14.97 -11.74
CA ARG A 268 -9.62 -15.63 -11.39
C ARG A 268 -10.74 -14.61 -11.17
N GLU A 269 -10.47 -13.54 -10.43
CA GLU A 269 -11.43 -12.45 -10.21
C GLU A 269 -11.81 -11.73 -11.51
N ASP A 270 -10.83 -11.51 -12.39
CA ASP A 270 -11.06 -10.91 -13.72
C ASP A 270 -11.96 -11.80 -14.58
N LEU A 271 -11.70 -13.12 -14.60
CA LEU A 271 -12.57 -14.08 -15.30
C LEU A 271 -14.00 -14.08 -14.75
N PHE A 272 -14.17 -14.04 -13.43
CA PHE A 272 -15.51 -13.95 -12.83
C PHE A 272 -16.19 -12.62 -13.12
N THR A 273 -15.43 -11.53 -13.13
CA THR A 273 -15.94 -10.19 -13.46
C THR A 273 -16.36 -10.12 -14.92
N GLU A 274 -15.58 -10.69 -15.84
CA GLU A 274 -15.94 -10.79 -17.25
C GLU A 274 -17.18 -11.65 -17.47
N GLN A 275 -17.31 -12.78 -16.77
CA GLN A 275 -18.50 -13.61 -16.81
C GLN A 275 -19.73 -12.84 -16.33
N ARG A 276 -19.61 -12.05 -15.25
CA ARG A 276 -20.70 -11.20 -14.75
C ARG A 276 -21.03 -10.02 -15.66
N ARG A 277 -20.04 -9.48 -16.38
CA ARG A 277 -20.23 -8.37 -17.35
C ARG A 277 -20.88 -8.86 -18.64
N LYS A 278 -20.58 -10.10 -19.05
CA LYS A 278 -21.21 -10.73 -20.21
C LYS A 278 -22.63 -11.12 -19.84
N VAL A 279 -23.57 -10.30 -20.25
CA VAL A 279 -24.98 -10.66 -20.24
C VAL A 279 -25.17 -11.82 -21.22
N ASP A 280 -25.59 -12.98 -20.73
CA ASP A 280 -25.91 -14.11 -21.60
C ASP A 280 -27.13 -13.74 -22.48
N LEU A 281 -26.87 -13.37 -23.74
CA LEU A 281 -27.93 -13.13 -24.73
C LEU A 281 -28.83 -14.36 -24.92
N LYS A 282 -28.36 -15.57 -24.59
CA LYS A 282 -29.17 -16.79 -24.61
C LYS A 282 -30.25 -16.79 -23.52
N THR A 283 -29.98 -16.18 -22.37
CA THR A 283 -30.97 -15.96 -21.30
C THR A 283 -31.97 -14.86 -21.69
N PHE A 284 -31.57 -13.93 -22.58
CA PHE A 284 -32.49 -12.99 -23.22
C PHE A 284 -33.30 -13.61 -24.35
N ALA A 285 -32.84 -14.67 -25.03
CA ALA A 285 -33.68 -15.41 -25.97
C ALA A 285 -34.86 -16.10 -25.26
N SER A 286 -34.67 -16.54 -24.01
CA SER A 286 -35.78 -17.00 -23.15
C SER A 286 -36.60 -15.87 -22.50
N TRP A 287 -36.23 -14.60 -22.70
CA TRP A 287 -37.08 -13.47 -22.25
C TRP A 287 -38.39 -13.42 -23.04
N GLU A 288 -38.37 -13.88 -24.30
CA GLU A 288 -39.59 -13.97 -25.11
C GLU A 288 -40.65 -14.90 -24.49
N ASP A 289 -40.20 -15.96 -23.82
CA ASP A 289 -41.03 -16.95 -23.12
C ASP A 289 -41.13 -16.70 -21.61
N SER A 290 -40.61 -15.57 -21.11
CA SER A 290 -40.65 -15.26 -19.68
C SER A 290 -42.06 -14.84 -19.25
N PRO A 291 -42.61 -15.38 -18.13
CA PRO A 291 -43.90 -14.98 -17.61
C PRO A 291 -43.99 -13.48 -17.29
N GLU A 292 -42.86 -12.83 -17.00
CA GLU A 292 -42.80 -11.37 -16.80
C GLU A 292 -43.07 -10.59 -18.09
N LYS A 293 -42.53 -11.03 -19.24
CA LYS A 293 -42.82 -10.44 -20.55
C LYS A 293 -44.28 -10.69 -20.95
N MET A 294 -44.77 -11.91 -20.74
CA MET A 294 -46.17 -12.26 -20.99
C MET A 294 -47.13 -11.36 -20.20
N MET A 295 -46.81 -11.08 -18.93
CA MET A 295 -47.61 -10.20 -18.10
C MET A 295 -47.53 -8.72 -18.55
N MET A 296 -46.35 -8.25 -18.97
CA MET A 296 -46.20 -6.90 -19.53
C MET A 296 -46.96 -6.73 -20.86
N ASP A 297 -46.93 -7.72 -21.74
CA ASP A 297 -47.64 -7.68 -23.02
C ASP A 297 -49.17 -7.67 -22.84
N ILE A 298 -49.69 -8.41 -21.85
CA ILE A 298 -51.13 -8.41 -21.49
C ILE A 298 -51.58 -7.05 -20.94
N ILE A 299 -50.72 -6.37 -20.17
CA ILE A 299 -51.02 -5.03 -19.63
C ILE A 299 -50.95 -3.97 -20.73
N ALA A 300 -50.00 -4.11 -21.67
CA ALA A 300 -49.82 -3.15 -22.75
C ALA A 300 -50.93 -3.21 -23.80
N ASP A 301 -51.48 -4.40 -24.11
CA ASP A 301 -52.56 -4.54 -25.08
C ASP A 301 -53.53 -5.70 -24.72
N PRO A 302 -54.54 -5.44 -23.87
CA PRO A 302 -55.37 -6.48 -23.28
C PRO A 302 -56.32 -7.19 -24.27
N ASN A 303 -56.42 -6.73 -25.52
CA ASN A 303 -57.27 -7.32 -26.56
C ASN A 303 -56.49 -8.12 -27.61
N ARG A 304 -55.19 -8.33 -27.41
CA ARG A 304 -54.36 -9.06 -28.37
C ARG A 304 -54.67 -10.56 -28.33
N VAL A 305 -55.35 -11.06 -29.36
CA VAL A 305 -55.73 -12.48 -29.50
C VAL A 305 -54.49 -13.34 -29.72
N GLN A 306 -54.08 -14.13 -28.73
CA GLN A 306 -53.07 -15.17 -28.88
C GLN A 306 -53.73 -16.42 -29.48
N ARG A 307 -53.34 -16.81 -30.70
CA ARG A 307 -53.69 -18.11 -31.28
C ARG A 307 -52.68 -19.13 -30.77
N GLU A 308 -53.16 -20.12 -30.00
CA GLU A 308 -52.38 -21.31 -29.69
C GLU A 308 -52.31 -22.17 -30.96
N ASP A 309 -51.16 -22.18 -31.62
CA ASP A 309 -50.86 -23.19 -32.65
C ASP A 309 -50.53 -24.51 -31.94
N ARG A 310 -51.40 -25.51 -32.15
CA ARG A 310 -51.25 -26.90 -31.66
C ARG A 310 -50.38 -27.74 -32.58
#